data_AF-Q1HGA3-F1
#
_entry.id   AF-Q1HGA3-F1
#
_cell.length_a   1.000
_cell.length_b   1.000
_cell.length_c   1.000
_cell.angle_alpha   90.00
_cell.angle_beta   90.00
_cell.angle_gamma   90.00
#
_symmetry.space_group_name_H-M   'P 1'
#
loop_
_entity.id
_entity.type
_entity.pdbx_description
1 polymer ?
#
loop_
_entity_poly.entity_id
_entity_poly.type
_entity_poly.pdbx_seq_one_letter_code
_entity_poly.pdbx_strand_id
1 'polypeptide(L)'
;ACPKAASLTISAEFALVAPVDSGFWWIFLLRAYTKSTGDTSLAEMPECQKGMRLILSLCLSEGFDTFPTLLCADGCCMIDRRMGVYGYPIEIQALFFMALRCALLLLKQDEEGKEFVERITKRLHALSFHMRSYYWIDLKQLNDIYRYKTEEYSHTAVNKFNVIPDSLPEWIFDFMPVHGGYFIGNVSPA
;
A
#
# COMPACT_ATOMS: atom_id res chain seq x y z
N ALA A 1 28.22 -21.90 39.99
CA ALA A 1 27.36 -22.45 38.93
C ALA A 1 26.55 -21.30 38.35
N CYS A 2 26.74 -20.99 37.05
CA CYS A 2 26.17 -19.83 36.38
C CYS A 2 24.63 -19.80 36.42
N PRO A 3 24.01 -18.61 36.56
CA PRO A 3 22.59 -18.43 36.26
C PRO A 3 22.40 -18.52 34.74
N LYS A 4 21.49 -19.41 34.31
CA LYS A 4 21.08 -19.51 32.91
C LYS A 4 20.35 -18.21 32.53
N ALA A 5 20.86 -17.57 31.49
CA ALA A 5 20.24 -16.44 30.83
C ALA A 5 18.77 -16.77 30.48
N ALA A 6 17.85 -15.91 30.92
CA ALA A 6 16.53 -15.83 30.35
C ALA A 6 16.71 -15.34 28.90
N SER A 7 16.79 -16.29 27.98
CA SER A 7 16.68 -16.03 26.55
C SER A 7 15.32 -15.40 26.31
N LEU A 8 15.33 -14.10 26.01
CA LEU A 8 14.19 -13.37 25.47
C LEU A 8 13.86 -14.03 24.12
N THR A 9 13.10 -15.11 24.19
CA THR A 9 12.61 -15.82 23.02
C THR A 9 11.48 -14.96 22.53
N ILE A 10 11.78 -14.07 21.58
CA ILE A 10 10.78 -13.37 20.77
C ILE A 10 9.93 -14.48 20.16
N SER A 11 8.76 -14.71 20.76
CA SER A 11 7.77 -15.64 20.27
C SER A 11 7.34 -15.12 18.91
N ALA A 12 7.77 -15.82 17.87
CA ALA A 12 7.29 -15.67 16.51
C ALA A 12 5.78 -15.95 16.49
N GLU A 13 4.98 -14.91 16.68
CA GLU A 13 3.53 -14.98 16.59
C GLU A 13 3.11 -14.88 15.11
N PHE A 14 2.86 -16.07 14.54
CA PHE A 14 1.95 -16.40 13.45
C PHE A 14 2.00 -15.58 12.14
N ALA A 15 2.56 -16.25 11.13
CA ALA A 15 2.76 -15.88 9.73
C ALA A 15 3.92 -14.89 9.49
N LEU A 16 4.81 -15.25 8.56
CA LEU A 16 5.99 -14.49 8.13
C LEU A 16 5.60 -13.22 7.36
N VAL A 17 4.79 -12.36 7.95
CA VAL A 17 4.35 -11.10 7.40
C VAL A 17 5.06 -10.04 8.23
N ALA A 18 6.22 -9.58 7.75
CA ALA A 18 6.82 -8.39 8.33
C ALA A 18 5.76 -7.27 8.31
N PRO A 19 5.54 -6.53 9.40
CA PRO A 19 4.55 -5.47 9.44
C PRO A 19 4.98 -4.36 8.45
N VAL A 20 4.43 -4.43 7.24
CA VAL A 20 4.82 -3.60 6.09
C VAL A 20 4.48 -2.13 6.38
N ASP A 21 3.38 -1.93 7.09
CA ASP A 21 2.92 -0.64 7.60
C ASP A 21 3.95 0.06 8.50
N SER A 22 4.69 -0.67 9.33
CA SER A 22 5.64 -0.12 10.29
C SER A 22 6.78 0.63 9.59
N GLY A 23 7.25 0.10 8.45
CA GLY A 23 8.24 0.80 7.62
C GLY A 23 7.69 2.10 7.03
N PHE A 24 6.44 2.09 6.58
CA PHE A 24 5.77 3.28 6.05
C PHE A 24 5.51 4.34 7.10
N TRP A 25 5.05 3.93 8.28
CA TRP A 25 4.89 4.79 9.44
C TRP A 25 6.20 5.42 9.88
N TRP A 26 7.30 4.66 9.86
CA TRP A 26 8.62 5.19 10.19
C TRP A 26 9.05 6.32 9.23
N ILE A 27 8.89 6.14 7.90
CA ILE A 27 9.19 7.18 6.91
C ILE A 27 8.29 8.42 7.11
N PHE A 28 7.00 8.20 7.35
CA PHE A 28 6.06 9.29 7.59
C PHE A 28 6.38 10.08 8.87
N LEU A 29 6.69 9.39 9.97
CA LEU A 29 7.08 10.02 11.22
C LEU A 29 8.39 10.82 11.08
N LEU A 30 9.37 10.30 10.33
CA LEU A 30 10.58 11.06 10.01
C LEU A 30 10.24 12.34 9.22
N ARG A 31 9.29 12.26 8.28
CA ARG A 31 8.82 13.45 7.55
C ARG A 31 8.09 14.43 8.46
N ALA A 32 7.24 13.95 9.36
CA ALA A 32 6.50 14.75 10.31
C ALA A 32 7.45 15.47 11.29
N TYR A 33 8.47 14.76 11.79
CA TYR A 33 9.53 15.33 12.62
C TYR A 33 10.23 16.49 11.90
N THR A 34 10.80 16.25 10.71
CA THR A 34 11.51 17.29 9.94
C THR A 34 10.62 18.48 9.58
N LYS A 35 9.31 18.26 9.35
CA LYS A 35 8.34 19.36 9.14
C LYS A 35 8.08 20.16 10.40
N SER A 36 7.93 19.48 11.53
CA SER A 36 7.54 20.09 12.81
C SER A 36 8.69 20.90 13.42
N THR A 37 9.91 20.34 13.39
CA THR A 37 11.09 20.95 14.00
C THR A 37 11.87 21.85 13.04
N GLY A 38 11.72 21.66 11.73
CA GLY A 38 12.58 22.28 10.71
C GLY A 38 13.99 21.69 10.66
N ASP A 39 14.32 20.74 11.53
CA ASP A 39 15.62 20.07 11.61
C ASP A 39 15.68 18.90 10.63
N THR A 40 16.55 19.01 9.62
CA THR A 40 16.80 17.96 8.62
C THR A 40 17.97 17.06 8.97
N SER A 41 18.75 17.38 10.02
CA SER A 41 19.99 16.68 10.35
C SER A 41 19.76 15.18 10.59
N LEU A 42 18.68 14.84 11.31
CA LEU A 42 18.28 13.45 11.57
C LEU A 42 17.99 12.69 10.26
N ALA A 43 17.20 13.26 9.36
CA ALA A 43 16.88 12.60 8.09
C ALA A 43 18.11 12.47 7.19
N GLU A 44 19.07 13.38 7.30
CA GLU A 44 20.32 13.37 6.55
C GLU A 44 21.37 12.41 7.10
N MET A 45 21.18 11.83 8.29
CA MET A 45 22.10 10.84 8.85
C MET A 45 22.25 9.64 7.90
N PRO A 46 23.49 9.12 7.69
CA PRO A 46 23.72 7.97 6.83
C PRO A 46 22.86 6.75 7.19
N GLU A 47 22.63 6.52 8.49
CA GLU A 47 21.82 5.43 9.01
C GLU A 47 20.34 5.59 8.62
N CYS A 48 19.79 6.81 8.70
CA CYS A 48 18.42 7.10 8.30
C CYS A 48 18.24 6.98 6.78
N GLN A 49 19.20 7.47 5.99
CA GLN A 49 19.18 7.31 4.52
C GLN A 49 19.22 5.82 4.13
N LYS A 50 20.10 5.04 4.76
CA LYS A 50 20.18 3.59 4.54
C LYS A 50 18.90 2.88 4.95
N GLY A 51 18.30 3.25 6.09
CA GLY A 51 17.02 2.71 6.55
C GLY A 51 15.89 2.97 5.56
N MET A 52 15.76 4.21 5.07
CA MET A 52 14.78 4.56 4.03
C MET A 52 15.00 3.73 2.75
N ARG A 53 16.25 3.63 2.26
CA ARG A 53 16.58 2.85 1.05
C ARG A 53 16.27 1.36 1.20
N LEU A 54 16.48 0.78 2.38
CA LEU A 54 16.12 -0.61 2.65
C LEU A 54 14.61 -0.84 2.57
N ILE A 55 13.81 0.02 3.23
CA ILE A 55 12.34 -0.06 3.17
C ILE A 55 11.86 0.09 1.72
N LEU A 56 12.36 1.10 1.00
CA LEU A 56 12.00 1.33 -0.40
C LEU A 56 12.40 0.18 -1.32
N SER A 57 13.59 -0.41 -1.11
CA SER A 57 14.05 -1.57 -1.89
C SER A 57 13.12 -2.77 -1.76
N LEU A 58 12.61 -3.03 -0.56
CA LEU A 58 11.66 -4.12 -0.32
C LEU A 58 10.36 -3.89 -1.09
N CYS A 59 9.81 -2.67 -1.02
CA CYS A 59 8.50 -2.35 -1.61
C CYS A 59 8.52 -2.03 -3.11
N LEU A 60 9.68 -1.62 -3.64
CA LEU A 60 9.89 -1.32 -5.07
C LEU A 60 10.62 -2.45 -5.80
N SER A 61 10.81 -3.59 -5.13
CA SER A 61 11.42 -4.77 -5.75
C SER A 61 10.63 -5.20 -6.98
N GLU A 62 11.34 -5.66 -8.01
CA GLU A 62 10.70 -6.27 -9.16
C GLU A 62 10.18 -7.66 -8.75
N GLY A 63 8.94 -7.94 -9.11
CA GLY A 63 8.28 -9.20 -8.82
C GLY A 63 7.37 -9.60 -9.97
N PHE A 64 6.69 -10.73 -9.80
CA PHE A 64 5.70 -11.22 -10.77
C PHE A 64 4.36 -10.46 -10.72
N ASP A 65 4.26 -9.43 -9.87
CA ASP A 65 3.05 -8.65 -9.74
C ASP A 65 2.81 -7.81 -10.99
N THR A 66 1.60 -7.90 -11.53
CA THR A 66 1.16 -7.14 -12.70
C THR A 66 0.54 -5.80 -12.30
N PHE A 67 0.30 -5.60 -11.01
CA PHE A 67 -0.29 -4.38 -10.46
C PHE A 67 0.77 -3.47 -9.82
N PRO A 68 0.54 -2.15 -9.82
CA PRO A 68 1.44 -1.21 -9.15
C PRO A 68 1.28 -1.22 -7.62
N THR A 69 0.21 -1.82 -7.12
CA THR A 69 -0.09 -1.99 -5.69
C THR A 69 0.83 -3.02 -5.05
N LEU A 70 0.91 -3.00 -3.71
CA LEU A 70 1.75 -3.91 -2.95
C LEU A 70 0.94 -5.11 -2.47
N LEU A 71 1.31 -6.30 -2.93
CA LEU A 71 0.69 -7.56 -2.52
C LEU A 71 0.99 -7.87 -1.05
N CYS A 72 -0.07 -8.12 -0.29
CA CYS A 72 0.01 -8.34 1.15
C CYS A 72 -0.69 -9.64 1.57
N ALA A 73 -0.16 -10.27 2.61
CA ALA A 73 -0.88 -11.32 3.32
C ALA A 73 -1.91 -10.71 4.29
N ASP A 74 -2.82 -11.54 4.80
CA ASP A 74 -3.75 -11.13 5.85
C ASP A 74 -2.97 -10.78 7.13
N GLY A 75 -3.46 -9.85 7.96
CA GLY A 75 -2.75 -9.45 9.18
C GLY A 75 -1.54 -8.53 8.97
N CYS A 76 -1.43 -7.82 7.83
CA CYS A 76 -0.22 -7.08 7.44
C CYS A 76 -0.19 -5.59 7.84
N CYS A 77 -1.26 -5.08 8.44
CA CYS A 77 -1.46 -3.66 8.77
C CYS A 77 -1.95 -3.50 10.22
N MET A 78 -2.64 -2.40 10.55
CA MET A 78 -3.25 -2.21 11.87
C MET A 78 -4.16 -3.38 12.26
N ILE A 79 -4.80 -4.01 11.27
CA ILE A 79 -5.53 -5.26 11.45
C ILE A 79 -4.50 -6.39 11.39
N ASP A 80 -4.10 -6.89 12.56
CA ASP A 80 -3.08 -7.94 12.78
C ASP A 80 -3.69 -9.36 12.84
N ARG A 81 -4.98 -9.49 12.53
CA ARG A 81 -5.73 -10.75 12.53
C ARG A 81 -6.29 -11.06 11.16
N ARG A 82 -6.62 -12.34 10.95
CA ARG A 82 -7.25 -12.82 9.71
C ARG A 82 -8.65 -12.23 9.54
N MET A 83 -8.76 -11.19 8.72
CA MET A 83 -10.01 -10.46 8.45
C MET A 83 -10.35 -10.40 6.96
N GLY A 84 -9.62 -11.14 6.11
CA GLY A 84 -9.82 -11.10 4.67
C GLY A 84 -9.18 -9.88 4.01
N VAL A 85 -8.17 -9.26 4.64
CA VAL A 85 -7.46 -8.10 4.10
C VAL A 85 -6.21 -8.48 3.27
N TYR A 86 -6.10 -9.75 2.87
CA TYR A 86 -5.05 -10.21 1.96
C TYR A 86 -5.23 -9.65 0.54
N GLY A 87 -4.18 -9.63 -0.28
CA GLY A 87 -4.22 -9.05 -1.62
C GLY A 87 -3.72 -7.60 -1.59
N TYR A 88 -4.59 -6.63 -1.88
CA TYR A 88 -4.20 -5.24 -2.04
C TYR A 88 -5.07 -4.31 -1.15
N PRO A 89 -4.93 -4.40 0.18
CA PRO A 89 -5.76 -3.62 1.09
C PRO A 89 -5.49 -2.12 0.97
N ILE A 90 -6.55 -1.32 0.91
CA ILE A 90 -6.49 0.14 0.73
C ILE A 90 -5.61 0.83 1.78
N GLU A 91 -5.61 0.34 3.02
CA GLU A 91 -4.79 0.87 4.11
C GLU A 91 -3.30 0.83 3.75
N ILE A 92 -2.79 -0.34 3.32
CA ILE A 92 -1.41 -0.48 2.90
C ILE A 92 -1.13 0.35 1.65
N GLN A 93 -2.04 0.36 0.66
CA GLN A 93 -1.81 1.13 -0.56
C GLN A 93 -1.74 2.65 -0.28
N ALA A 94 -2.57 3.16 0.63
CA ALA A 94 -2.55 4.55 1.05
C ALA A 94 -1.27 4.89 1.84
N LEU A 95 -0.86 4.04 2.79
CA LEU A 95 0.39 4.19 3.54
C LEU A 95 1.61 4.14 2.61
N PHE A 96 1.61 3.22 1.64
CA PHE A 96 2.67 3.09 0.65
C PHE A 96 2.76 4.35 -0.22
N PHE A 97 1.63 4.84 -0.75
CA PHE A 97 1.58 6.08 -1.52
C PHE A 97 2.12 7.28 -0.71
N MET A 98 1.73 7.38 0.57
CA MET A 98 2.21 8.42 1.47
C MET A 98 3.72 8.30 1.75
N ALA A 99 4.21 7.10 2.03
CA ALA A 99 5.62 6.85 2.31
C ALA A 99 6.50 7.18 1.09
N LEU A 100 6.07 6.82 -0.12
CA LEU A 100 6.76 7.17 -1.37
C LEU A 100 6.86 8.70 -1.54
N ARG A 101 5.77 9.44 -1.30
CA ARG A 101 5.78 10.92 -1.37
C ARG A 101 6.68 11.53 -0.30
N CYS A 102 6.73 10.96 0.89
CA CYS A 102 7.60 11.42 1.97
C CYS A 102 9.08 11.14 1.63
N ALA A 103 9.38 9.95 1.11
CA ALA A 103 10.72 9.56 0.70
C ALA A 103 11.31 10.49 -0.37
N LEU A 104 10.53 10.91 -1.37
CA LEU A 104 10.98 11.90 -2.36
C LEU A 104 11.50 13.21 -1.74
N LEU A 105 10.97 13.60 -0.58
CA LEU A 105 11.34 14.83 0.10
C LEU A 105 12.50 14.64 1.10
N LEU A 106 12.80 13.40 1.47
CA LEU A 106 13.79 13.07 2.50
C LEU A 106 15.08 12.46 1.93
N LEU A 107 15.01 11.83 0.75
CA LEU A 107 16.17 11.21 0.12
C LEU A 107 17.17 12.25 -0.36
N LYS A 108 18.45 12.03 -0.07
CA LYS A 108 19.55 12.79 -0.64
C LYS A 108 19.62 12.55 -2.16
N GLN A 109 20.08 13.56 -2.89
CA GLN A 109 20.22 13.53 -4.35
C GLN A 109 21.62 13.05 -4.78
N ASP A 110 22.16 12.05 -4.09
CA ASP A 110 23.35 11.31 -4.51
C ASP A 110 23.00 10.32 -5.63
N GLU A 111 24.01 9.65 -6.22
CA GLU A 111 23.78 8.75 -7.36
C GLU A 111 22.77 7.64 -7.05
N GLU A 112 22.88 6.98 -5.89
CA GLU A 112 21.87 6.00 -5.43
C GLU A 112 20.49 6.65 -5.22
N GLY A 113 20.44 7.83 -4.60
CA GLY A 113 19.20 8.54 -4.35
C GLY A 113 18.45 8.93 -5.62
N LYS A 114 19.16 9.33 -6.68
CA LYS A 114 18.55 9.64 -7.99
C LYS A 114 17.86 8.42 -8.59
N GLU A 115 18.46 7.24 -8.51
CA GLU A 115 17.84 5.99 -8.99
C GLU A 115 16.53 5.71 -8.24
N PHE A 116 16.54 5.84 -6.90
CA PHE A 116 15.32 5.68 -6.11
C PHE A 116 14.26 6.71 -6.47
N VAL A 117 14.63 7.99 -6.67
CA VAL A 117 13.70 9.05 -7.06
C VAL A 117 12.99 8.72 -8.37
N GLU A 118 13.71 8.21 -9.37
CA GLU A 118 13.10 7.79 -10.64
C GLU A 118 12.11 6.63 -10.46
N ARG A 119 12.52 5.59 -9.72
CA ARG A 119 11.68 4.42 -9.42
C ARG A 119 10.43 4.81 -8.62
N ILE A 120 10.58 5.65 -7.61
CA ILE A 120 9.48 6.18 -6.81
C ILE A 120 8.52 6.98 -7.69
N THR A 121 9.03 7.87 -8.55
CA THR A 121 8.19 8.72 -9.40
C THR A 121 7.36 7.88 -10.38
N LYS A 122 7.98 6.90 -11.04
CA LYS A 122 7.27 5.95 -11.92
C LYS A 122 6.19 5.19 -11.16
N ARG A 123 6.51 4.67 -9.97
CA ARG A 123 5.56 3.93 -9.14
C ARG A 123 4.41 4.80 -8.65
N LEU A 124 4.67 6.03 -8.22
CA LEU A 124 3.64 6.98 -7.78
C LEU A 124 2.65 7.33 -8.89
N HIS A 125 3.12 7.52 -10.13
CA HIS A 125 2.22 7.73 -11.27
C HIS A 125 1.31 6.53 -11.52
N ALA A 126 1.89 5.32 -11.56
CA ALA A 126 1.13 4.10 -11.78
C ALA A 126 0.12 3.84 -10.64
N LEU A 127 0.54 4.02 -9.38
CA LEU A 127 -0.30 3.83 -8.20
C LEU A 127 -1.42 4.89 -8.13
N SER A 128 -1.12 6.16 -8.42
CA SER A 128 -2.15 7.21 -8.47
C SER A 128 -3.22 6.93 -9.53
N PHE A 129 -2.81 6.46 -10.72
CA PHE A 129 -3.75 6.08 -11.77
C PHE A 129 -4.60 4.89 -11.33
N HIS A 130 -3.96 3.84 -10.80
CA HIS A 130 -4.63 2.61 -10.41
C HIS A 130 -5.63 2.83 -9.26
N MET A 131 -5.23 3.53 -8.19
CA MET A 131 -6.12 3.81 -7.06
C MET A 131 -7.33 4.65 -7.49
N ARG A 132 -7.13 5.72 -8.25
CA ARG A 132 -8.24 6.60 -8.68
C ARG A 132 -9.18 5.93 -9.68
N SER A 133 -8.67 5.03 -10.51
CA SER A 133 -9.47 4.39 -11.57
C SER A 133 -10.21 3.15 -11.08
N TYR A 134 -9.63 2.41 -10.13
CA TYR A 134 -10.15 1.08 -9.76
C TYR A 134 -10.59 0.96 -8.31
N TYR A 135 -10.04 1.76 -7.38
CA TYR A 135 -10.47 1.71 -5.98
C TYR A 135 -11.61 2.69 -5.69
N TRP A 136 -11.76 3.75 -6.48
CA TRP A 136 -12.81 4.74 -6.24
C TRP A 136 -14.18 4.17 -6.60
N ILE A 137 -15.12 4.23 -5.65
CA ILE A 137 -16.52 3.91 -5.89
C ILE A 137 -17.41 5.07 -5.49
N ASP A 138 -18.31 5.43 -6.40
CA ASP A 138 -19.43 6.33 -6.18
C ASP A 138 -20.68 5.70 -6.80
N LEU A 139 -21.84 6.35 -6.66
CA LEU A 139 -23.10 5.83 -7.18
C LEU A 139 -23.06 5.56 -8.70
N LYS A 140 -22.31 6.35 -9.46
CA LYS A 140 -22.18 6.13 -10.90
C LYS A 140 -21.37 4.88 -11.18
N GLN A 141 -20.19 4.75 -10.55
CA GLN A 141 -19.33 3.58 -10.71
C GLN A 141 -20.01 2.30 -10.22
N LEU A 142 -20.75 2.35 -9.11
CA LEU A 142 -21.50 1.19 -8.61
C LEU A 142 -22.56 0.73 -9.63
N ASN A 143 -23.28 1.66 -10.27
CA ASN A 143 -24.24 1.34 -11.33
C ASN A 143 -23.58 0.76 -12.58
N ASP A 144 -22.37 1.23 -12.92
CA ASP A 144 -21.59 0.70 -14.03
C ASP A 144 -21.11 -0.74 -13.74
N ILE A 145 -20.61 -0.99 -12.53
CA ILE A 145 -20.19 -2.34 -12.06
C ILE A 145 -21.38 -3.30 -12.04
N TYR A 146 -22.54 -2.87 -11.58
CA TYR A 146 -23.77 -3.68 -11.57
C TYR A 146 -24.19 -4.14 -12.98
N ARG A 147 -23.74 -3.44 -14.02
CA ARG A 147 -24.02 -3.75 -15.44
C ARG A 147 -22.85 -4.42 -16.16
N TYR A 148 -21.80 -4.80 -15.44
CA TYR A 148 -20.66 -5.47 -16.07
C TYR A 148 -21.07 -6.77 -16.73
N LYS A 149 -20.44 -7.02 -17.87
CA LYS A 149 -20.42 -8.35 -18.48
C LYS A 149 -19.22 -9.09 -17.89
N THR A 150 -19.42 -10.38 -17.64
CA THR A 150 -18.35 -11.28 -17.19
C THR A 150 -17.57 -11.83 -18.39
N GLU A 151 -16.36 -12.33 -18.13
CA GLU A 151 -15.51 -13.02 -19.12
C GLU A 151 -15.02 -12.14 -20.29
N GLU A 152 -14.79 -10.85 -20.03
CA GLU A 152 -14.21 -9.93 -21.03
C GLU A 152 -12.69 -10.12 -21.16
N TYR A 153 -12.26 -10.95 -22.12
CA TYR A 153 -10.84 -11.12 -22.46
C TYR A 153 -10.40 -10.15 -23.57
N SER A 154 -10.16 -8.88 -23.22
CA SER A 154 -9.54 -7.92 -24.14
C SER A 154 -8.78 -6.80 -23.42
N HIS A 155 -7.80 -6.17 -24.07
CA HIS A 155 -7.12 -4.97 -23.53
C HIS A 155 -8.07 -3.77 -23.37
N THR A 156 -9.21 -3.78 -24.06
CA THR A 156 -10.28 -2.78 -24.01
C THR A 156 -11.42 -3.17 -23.08
N ALA A 157 -11.27 -4.25 -22.29
CA ALA A 157 -12.29 -4.71 -21.36
C ALA A 157 -12.62 -3.63 -20.32
N VAL A 158 -13.91 -3.47 -20.06
CA VAL A 158 -14.41 -2.59 -19.00
C VAL A 158 -14.25 -3.31 -17.66
N ASN A 159 -14.60 -4.59 -17.60
CA ASN A 159 -14.48 -5.43 -16.41
C ASN A 159 -13.08 -6.07 -16.27
N LYS A 160 -12.06 -5.24 -16.01
CA LYS A 160 -10.65 -5.69 -15.98
C LYS A 160 -10.31 -6.71 -14.90
N PHE A 161 -11.09 -6.77 -13.83
CA PHE A 161 -10.89 -7.69 -12.71
C PHE A 161 -11.89 -8.85 -12.73
N ASN A 162 -12.72 -8.94 -13.77
CA ASN A 162 -13.76 -9.95 -13.90
C ASN A 162 -14.70 -10.03 -12.66
N VAL A 163 -15.07 -8.87 -12.11
CA VAL A 163 -16.02 -8.76 -11.00
C VAL A 163 -17.37 -9.31 -11.45
N ILE A 164 -17.97 -10.15 -10.62
CA ILE A 164 -19.31 -10.71 -10.86
C ILE A 164 -20.33 -9.75 -10.26
N PRO A 165 -21.25 -9.13 -11.04
CA PRO A 165 -22.24 -8.21 -10.50
C PRO A 165 -23.10 -8.80 -9.38
N ASP A 166 -23.47 -10.08 -9.54
CA ASP A 166 -24.29 -10.82 -8.56
C ASP A 166 -23.56 -11.07 -7.22
N SER A 167 -22.24 -10.87 -7.15
CA SER A 167 -21.49 -10.98 -5.90
C SER A 167 -21.48 -9.69 -5.08
N LEU A 168 -22.05 -8.59 -5.60
CA LEU A 168 -22.13 -7.33 -4.85
C LEU A 168 -23.07 -7.49 -3.65
N PRO A 169 -22.64 -7.12 -2.43
CA PRO A 169 -23.46 -7.30 -1.25
C PRO A 169 -24.59 -6.26 -1.20
N GLU A 170 -25.80 -6.66 -0.82
CA GLU A 170 -26.99 -5.81 -0.86
C GLU A 170 -26.83 -4.49 -0.08
N TRP A 171 -26.13 -4.53 1.06
CA TRP A 171 -25.92 -3.35 1.90
C TRP A 171 -25.23 -2.19 1.18
N ILE A 172 -24.46 -2.46 0.11
CA ILE A 172 -23.72 -1.40 -0.60
C ILE A 172 -24.66 -0.44 -1.32
N PHE A 173 -25.82 -0.92 -1.78
CA PHE A 173 -26.80 -0.10 -2.49
C PHE A 173 -27.54 0.85 -1.54
N ASP A 174 -27.79 0.41 -0.31
CA ASP A 174 -28.39 1.24 0.74
C ASP A 174 -27.39 2.21 1.37
N PHE A 175 -26.11 1.81 1.44
CA PHE A 175 -25.05 2.62 2.03
C PHE A 175 -24.56 3.74 1.10
N MET A 176 -24.61 3.54 -0.22
CA MET A 176 -24.03 4.48 -1.18
C MET A 176 -24.82 5.80 -1.23
N PRO A 177 -24.20 6.95 -0.90
CA PRO A 177 -24.88 8.23 -0.95
C PRO A 177 -25.07 8.70 -2.41
N VAL A 178 -26.08 9.56 -2.63
CA VAL A 178 -26.31 10.21 -3.94
C VAL A 178 -25.16 11.14 -4.33
N HIS A 179 -24.49 11.73 -3.35
CA HIS A 179 -23.33 12.60 -3.54
C HIS A 179 -22.16 12.11 -2.67
N GLY A 180 -21.02 11.89 -3.32
CA GLY A 180 -19.81 11.39 -2.68
C GLY A 180 -19.50 9.94 -3.07
N GLY A 181 -18.44 9.43 -2.45
CA GLY A 181 -17.89 8.11 -2.71
C GLY A 181 -16.73 7.82 -1.76
N TYR A 182 -16.18 6.63 -1.85
CA TYR A 182 -15.05 6.21 -1.03
C TYR A 182 -14.12 5.29 -1.81
N PHE A 183 -12.96 4.98 -1.23
CA PHE A 183 -12.07 3.94 -1.78
C PHE A 183 -12.47 2.57 -1.22
N ILE A 184 -12.75 1.60 -2.08
CA ILE A 184 -13.06 0.23 -1.66
C ILE A 184 -11.88 -0.42 -0.93
N GLY A 185 -12.21 -1.35 -0.05
CA GLY A 185 -11.23 -1.95 0.86
C GLY A 185 -10.12 -2.73 0.17
N ASN A 186 -10.41 -3.32 -0.99
CA ASN A 186 -9.49 -4.19 -1.72
C ASN A 186 -9.89 -4.32 -3.19
N VAL A 187 -8.92 -4.51 -4.08
CA VAL A 187 -9.14 -4.81 -5.50
C VAL A 187 -8.16 -5.89 -5.92
N SER A 188 -8.66 -7.09 -6.19
CA SER A 188 -7.86 -8.22 -6.69
C SER A 188 -8.51 -8.82 -7.93
N PRO A 189 -7.73 -9.48 -8.82
CA PRO A 189 -8.30 -10.37 -9.82
C PRO A 189 -9.20 -11.41 -9.16
N ALA A 190 -10.35 -11.68 -9.78
CA ALA A 190 -11.21 -12.82 -9.44
C ALA A 190 -10.57 -14.16 -9.84
#